data_AF-A0A938KFD9-F1
#
_entry.id   AF-A0A938KFD9-F1
#
_cell.length_a   1.000
_cell.length_b   1.000
_cell.length_c   1.000
_cell.angle_alpha   90.00
_cell.angle_beta   90.00
_cell.angle_gamma   90.00
#
_symmetry.space_group_name_H-M   'P 1'
#
loop_
_entity.id
_entity.type
_entity.pdbx_description
1 polymer ?
#
loop_
_entity_poly.entity_id
_entity_poly.type
_entity_poly.pdbx_seq_one_letter_code
_entity_poly.pdbx_strand_id
1 'polypeptide(L)' 'MKKRTQTLTQMAMQALSEAVAKVVEEHRRRGIPLAVWRNGRAVSISPSEAGVLRQAPAPCRIKSHGTES' A
#
# COMPACT_ATOMS: atom_id res chain seq x y z
N MET A 1 -5.81 -30.68 7.39
CA MET A 1 -5.25 -29.49 6.71
C MET A 1 -4.47 -28.66 7.73
N LYS A 2 -3.18 -28.41 7.54
CA LYS A 2 -2.38 -27.59 8.47
C LYS A 2 -2.75 -26.12 8.28
N LYS A 3 -3.25 -25.46 9.34
CA LYS A 3 -3.53 -24.01 9.33
C LYS A 3 -2.19 -23.27 9.20
N ARG A 4 -2.03 -22.47 8.16
CA ARG A 4 -0.85 -21.60 8.02
C ARG A 4 -1.04 -20.42 8.96
N THR A 5 -0.26 -20.36 10.02
CA THR A 5 -0.18 -19.18 10.89
C THR A 5 0.39 -18.02 10.07
N GLN A 6 -0.28 -16.87 10.06
CA GLN A 6 0.24 -15.67 9.41
C GLN A 6 1.50 -15.20 10.14
N THR A 7 2.49 -14.72 9.37
CA THR A 7 3.67 -14.07 9.96
C THR A 7 3.32 -12.65 10.39
N LEU A 8 4.08 -12.09 11.35
CA LEU A 8 3.92 -10.69 11.76
C LEU A 8 4.03 -9.72 10.57
N THR A 9 4.92 -10.02 9.61
CA THR A 9 5.05 -9.26 8.36
C THR A 9 3.76 -9.29 7.54
N GLN A 10 3.10 -10.44 7.42
CA GLN A 10 1.82 -10.54 6.70
C GLN A 10 0.72 -9.75 7.39
N MET A 11 0.64 -9.84 8.73
CA MET A 11 -0.32 -9.06 9.51
C MET A 11 -0.08 -7.55 9.35
N ALA A 12 1.17 -7.10 9.38
CA ALA A 12 1.53 -5.70 9.19
C ALA A 12 1.17 -5.19 7.79
N MET A 13 1.48 -5.96 6.74
CA MET A 13 1.12 -5.62 5.37
C MET A 13 -0.39 -5.55 5.15
N GLN A 14 -1.14 -6.45 5.79
CA GLN A 14 -2.60 -6.44 5.76
C GLN A 14 -3.16 -5.20 6.46
N ALA A 15 -2.71 -4.91 7.68
CA ALA A 15 -3.14 -3.74 8.44
C ALA A 15 -2.83 -2.41 7.71
N LEU A 16 -1.66 -2.32 7.09
CA LEU A 16 -1.30 -1.18 6.24
C LEU A 16 -2.25 -1.03 5.05
N SER A 17 -2.53 -2.13 4.35
CA SER A 17 -3.42 -2.13 3.18
C SER A 17 -4.83 -1.69 3.56
N GLU A 18 -5.35 -2.14 4.70
CA GLU A 18 -6.66 -1.75 5.22
C GLU A 18 -6.72 -0.28 5.63
N ALA A 19 -5.66 0.22 6.27
CA ALA A 19 -5.57 1.64 6.65
C ALA A 19 -5.58 2.54 5.41
N VAL A 20 -4.78 2.19 4.38
CA VAL A 20 -4.74 2.94 3.12
C VAL A 20 -6.11 2.90 2.42
N ALA A 21 -6.78 1.75 2.38
CA ALA A 21 -8.10 1.62 1.76
C ALA A 21 -9.14 2.56 2.42
N LYS A 22 -9.12 2.68 3.74
CA LYS A 22 -10.01 3.61 4.48
C LYS A 22 -9.75 5.07 4.12
N VAL A 23 -8.49 5.47 4.01
CA VAL A 23 -8.11 6.83 3.64
C VAL A 23 -8.55 7.16 2.21
N VAL A 24 -8.35 6.22 1.28
CA VAL A 24 -8.79 6.37 -0.11
C VAL A 24 -10.29 6.55 -0.20
N GLU A 25 -11.05 5.73 0.53
CA GLU A 25 -12.51 5.81 0.56
C GLU A 25 -13.00 7.14 1.15
N GLU A 26 -12.38 7.60 2.24
CA GLU A 26 -12.73 8.89 2.86
C GLU A 26 -12.48 10.05 1.89
N HIS A 27 -11.33 10.08 1.21
CA HIS A 27 -10.99 11.12 0.24
C HIS A 27 -11.93 11.10 -0.95
N ARG A 28 -12.29 9.91 -1.43
CA ARG A 28 -13.32 9.73 -2.47
C ARG A 28 -14.65 10.33 -2.04
N ARG A 29 -15.12 9.98 -0.84
CA ARG A 29 -16.41 10.46 -0.29
C ARG A 29 -16.42 11.98 -0.09
N ARG A 30 -15.30 12.55 0.35
CA ARG A 30 -15.17 13.99 0.65
C ARG A 30 -14.82 14.83 -0.58
N GLY A 31 -14.56 14.21 -1.73
CA GLY A 31 -14.12 14.92 -2.93
C GLY A 31 -12.72 15.54 -2.80
N ILE A 32 -11.87 15.00 -1.91
CA ILE A 32 -10.52 15.52 -1.68
C ILE A 32 -9.53 14.76 -2.56
N PRO A 33 -8.74 15.44 -3.42
CA PRO A 33 -7.73 14.77 -4.24
C PRO A 33 -6.62 14.15 -3.40
N LEU A 34 -6.08 13.02 -3.85
CA LEU A 34 -4.96 12.33 -3.18
C LEU A 34 -3.66 12.60 -3.92
N ALA A 35 -2.59 12.89 -3.20
CA ALA A 35 -1.25 12.92 -3.77
C ALA A 35 -0.62 11.53 -3.67
N VAL A 36 -0.25 10.94 -4.80
CA VAL A 36 0.46 9.66 -4.88
C VAL A 36 1.85 9.87 -5.46
N TRP A 37 2.82 9.12 -4.94
CA TRP A 37 4.16 9.10 -5.52
C TRP A 37 4.22 8.08 -6.65
N ARG A 38 4.57 8.53 -7.86
CA ARG A 38 4.72 7.67 -9.04
C ARG A 38 5.89 8.16 -9.88
N ASN A 39 6.78 7.25 -10.28
CA ASN A 39 7.92 7.54 -11.15
C ASN A 39 8.80 8.71 -10.66
N GLY A 40 9.04 8.78 -9.35
CA GLY A 40 9.89 9.82 -8.76
C GLY A 40 9.24 11.20 -8.65
N ARG A 41 7.92 11.31 -8.85
CA ARG A 41 7.18 12.57 -8.71
C ARG A 41 5.89 12.37 -7.91
N ALA A 42 5.48 13.43 -7.22
CA ALA A 42 4.14 13.53 -6.64
C ALA A 42 3.12 13.85 -7.73
N VAL A 43 2.07 13.06 -7.82
CA VAL A 43 0.96 13.22 -8.78
C VAL A 43 -0.34 13.27 -7.98
N SER A 44 -1.14 14.31 -8.19
CA SER A 44 -2.48 14.37 -7.62
C SER A 44 -3.44 13.56 -8.48
N ILE A 45 -4.17 12.64 -7.85
CA ILE A 45 -5.26 11.89 -8.47
C ILE A 45 -6.59 12.44 -7.98
N SER A 46 -7.55 12.54 -8.90
CA SER A 46 -8.89 12.98 -8.54
C SER A 46 -9.60 11.95 -7.64
N PRO A 47 -10.56 12.38 -6.81
CA PRO A 47 -11.34 11.48 -5.96
C PRO A 47 -12.02 10.34 -6.74
N SER A 48 -12.44 10.61 -7.97
CA SER A 48 -13.05 9.64 -8.90
C SER A 48 -12.07 8.59 -9.42
N GLU A 49 -10.81 8.94 -9.61
CA GLU A 49 -9.78 8.03 -10.12
C GLU A 49 -9.14 7.17 -9.02
N ALA A 50 -9.22 7.64 -7.76
CA ALA A 50 -8.63 6.96 -6.61
C ALA A 50 -9.16 5.53 -6.37
N GLY A 51 -10.42 5.25 -6.72
CA GLY A 51 -11.00 3.91 -6.61
C GLY A 51 -10.51 2.90 -7.66
N VAL A 52 -9.94 3.38 -8.77
CA VAL A 52 -9.45 2.54 -9.88
C VAL A 52 -7.96 2.24 -9.74
N LEU A 53 -7.22 3.07 -9.00
CA LEU A 53 -5.78 2.96 -8.83
C LEU A 53 -5.38 1.85 -7.85
N ARG A 54 -5.46 0.59 -8.29
CA ARG A 54 -4.72 -0.51 -7.66
C ARG A 54 -3.28 -0.50 -8.18
N GLN A 55 -2.36 0.17 -7.47
CA GLN A 55 -0.95 -0.17 -7.64
C GLN A 55 -0.70 -1.52 -6.97
N ALA A 56 -0.18 -2.49 -7.74
CA ALA A 56 0.39 -3.69 -7.17
C ALA A 56 1.46 -3.26 -6.15
N PRO A 57 1.46 -3.82 -4.93
CA PRO A 57 2.46 -3.46 -3.94
C PRO A 57 3.83 -3.66 -4.56
N ALA A 58 4.61 -2.58 -4.67
CA ALA A 58 6.00 -2.69 -5.08
C ALA A 58 6.67 -3.66 -4.11
N PRO A 59 7.42 -4.67 -4.61
CA PRO A 59 8.11 -5.59 -3.71
C PRO A 59 9.05 -4.74 -2.85
N CYS A 60 8.79 -4.70 -1.54
CA CYS A 60 9.70 -4.10 -0.58
C CYS A 60 11.07 -4.77 -0.80
N ARG A 61 12.04 -4.02 -1.32
CA ARG A 61 13.40 -4.49 -1.53
C ARG A 61 14.07 -4.62 -0.17
N ILE A 62 13.84 -5.75 0.50
CA ILE A 62 14.61 -6.17 1.66
C ILE A 62 16.03 -6.42 1.14
N LYS A 63 16.95 -5.47 1.39
CA LYS A 63 18.37 -5.72 1.20
C LYS A 63 18.76 -6.74 2.27
N SER A 64 18.94 -8.00 1.87
CA SER A 64 19.61 -8.99 2.68
C SER A 64 21.04 -8.50 2.92
N HIS A 65 21.31 -7.97 4.11
CA HIS A 65 22.68 -7.77 4.56
C HIS A 65 23.31 -9.16 4.66
N GLY A 66 24.31 -9.41 3.82
CA GLY A 66 25.07 -10.65 3.84
C GLY A 66 25.75 -10.81 5.19
N THR A 67 25.58 -11.99 5.77
CA THR A 67 26.48 -12.51 6.81
C THR A 67 27.84 -12.74 6.16
N GLU A 68 28.79 -11.84 6.41
CA GLU A 68 30.20 -12.07 6.13
C GLU A 68 30.77 -12.98 7.23
N SER A 69 31.50 -14.02 6.81
CA SER A 69 32.12 -15.06 7.66
C SER A 69 33.36 -14.58 8.39
#